data_AF-A0A6P8DS92-F1
#
_entry.id   AF-A0A6P8DS92-F1
#
_cell.length_a   1.000
_cell.length_b   1.000
_cell.length_c   1.000
_cell.angle_alpha   90.00
_cell.angle_beta   90.00
_cell.angle_gamma   90.00
#
_symmetry.space_group_name_H-M   'P 1'
#
loop_
_entity.id
_entity.type
_entity.pdbx_description
1 polymer ?
#
loop_
_entity_poly.entity_id
_entity_poly.type
_entity_poly.pdbx_seq_one_letter_code
_entity_poly.pdbx_strand_id
1 'polypeptide(L)'
;MCDSSSLYAGWKKKECEWKNKEVESESKIQKLQQKVSQLKEAAAWSCSWDFHRSHYIYAGLQNGTLMVFDMCQTVKPVESLNGLSSNPIHTILSFSQKNTNRPRPVLTASSIGLSLWNDDCREERPTLVPESADEGVCISLACSPNGDDIVATYRPKIDMSTEVTPTQPSANSSPISGQVTQGSHVLFKRAAGSNFLQKSGSMYANVSDIHLPRSAIVGSENQNRFFAFGDEATNEVTLQGLPSFSTSQRFKLKKHPLRDIKYTVAMNRGLITCLSDDILQVFSRRQG
;
A
#
# COMPACT_ATOMS: atom_id res chain seq x y z
N MET A 1 62.03 -38.35 18.71
CA MET A 1 60.85 -38.28 17.83
C MET A 1 59.93 -37.23 18.41
N CYS A 2 59.76 -36.09 17.74
CA CYS A 2 58.82 -35.06 18.22
C CYS A 2 57.38 -35.57 18.04
N ASP A 3 56.58 -35.40 19.08
CA ASP A 3 55.30 -36.05 19.27
C ASP A 3 54.21 -35.44 18.35
N SER A 4 53.91 -36.14 17.24
CA SER A 4 52.96 -35.74 16.20
C SER A 4 51.55 -35.51 16.74
N SER A 5 51.21 -36.15 17.87
CA SER A 5 49.96 -35.97 18.60
C SER A 5 49.78 -34.55 19.12
N SER A 6 50.84 -33.92 19.64
CA SER A 6 50.77 -32.56 20.20
C SER A 6 50.57 -31.49 19.13
N LEU A 7 51.17 -31.69 17.95
CA LEU A 7 51.01 -30.81 16.79
C LEU A 7 49.59 -30.88 16.23
N TYR A 8 49.00 -32.08 16.16
CA TYR A 8 47.62 -32.28 15.73
C TYR A 8 46.61 -31.65 16.69
N ALA A 9 46.81 -31.81 18.00
CA ALA A 9 45.98 -31.16 19.03
C ALA A 9 46.08 -29.63 18.97
N GLY A 10 47.29 -29.08 18.75
CA GLY A 10 47.51 -27.65 18.55
C GLY A 10 46.81 -27.10 17.29
N TRP A 11 46.79 -27.88 16.21
CA TRP A 11 46.08 -27.55 14.98
C TRP A 11 44.56 -27.53 15.17
N LYS A 12 44.01 -28.54 15.84
CA LYS A 12 42.57 -28.63 16.13
C LYS A 12 42.08 -27.46 16.99
N LYS A 13 42.88 -27.05 17.97
CA LYS A 13 42.58 -25.86 18.80
C LYS A 13 42.50 -24.59 17.96
N LYS A 14 43.49 -24.38 17.07
CA LYS A 14 43.48 -23.23 16.16
C LYS A 14 42.26 -23.28 15.23
N GLU A 15 41.94 -24.42 14.66
CA GLU A 15 40.78 -24.61 13.77
C GLU A 15 39.45 -24.18 14.44
N CYS A 16 39.24 -24.53 15.71
CA CYS A 16 38.08 -24.08 16.49
C CYS A 16 38.09 -22.57 16.75
N GLU A 17 39.24 -21.98 17.06
CA GLU A 17 39.37 -20.52 17.25
C GLU A 17 39.04 -19.75 15.97
N TRP A 18 39.48 -20.27 14.80
CA TRP A 18 39.15 -19.68 13.50
C TRP A 18 37.65 -19.72 13.22
N LYS A 19 37.00 -20.87 13.42
CA LYS A 19 35.55 -21.02 13.25
C LYS A 19 34.73 -20.07 14.14
N ASN A 20 35.15 -19.90 15.39
CA ASN A 20 34.49 -18.94 16.29
C ASN A 20 34.63 -17.49 15.80
N LYS A 21 35.82 -17.10 15.30
CA LYS A 21 36.04 -15.76 14.74
C LYS A 21 35.25 -15.52 13.46
N GLU A 22 35.06 -16.55 12.65
CA GLU A 22 34.23 -16.50 11.43
C GLU A 22 32.77 -16.22 11.78
N VAL A 23 32.19 -17.00 12.70
CA VAL A 23 30.80 -16.80 13.18
C VAL A 23 30.62 -15.41 13.81
N GLU A 24 31.59 -14.94 14.61
CA GLU A 24 31.55 -13.60 15.19
C GLU A 24 31.59 -12.50 14.12
N SER A 25 32.39 -12.71 13.07
CA SER A 25 32.51 -11.77 11.94
C SER A 25 31.23 -11.73 11.11
N GLU A 26 30.61 -12.88 10.85
CA GLU A 26 29.30 -12.97 10.18
C GLU A 26 28.22 -12.25 10.97
N SER A 27 28.18 -12.42 12.30
CA SER A 27 27.24 -11.70 13.17
C SER A 27 27.46 -10.17 13.13
N LYS A 28 28.71 -9.72 13.08
CA LYS A 28 29.05 -8.28 12.94
C LYS A 28 28.65 -7.75 11.57
N ILE A 29 28.88 -8.51 10.50
CA ILE A 29 28.47 -8.16 9.14
C ILE A 29 26.95 -8.03 9.07
N GLN A 30 26.20 -8.96 9.65
CA GLN A 30 24.75 -8.92 9.68
C GLN A 30 24.23 -7.69 10.45
N LYS A 31 24.82 -7.37 11.60
CA LYS A 31 24.51 -6.14 12.36
C LYS A 31 24.83 -4.87 11.57
N LEU A 32 25.96 -4.83 10.87
CA LEU A 32 26.35 -3.71 10.03
C LEU A 32 25.42 -3.56 8.82
N GLN A 33 25.04 -4.65 8.16
CA GLN A 33 24.06 -4.63 7.07
C GLN A 33 22.70 -4.12 7.56
N GLN A 34 22.25 -4.54 8.74
CA GLN A 34 21.02 -4.02 9.36
C GLN A 34 21.13 -2.53 9.67
N LYS A 35 22.28 -2.08 10.21
CA LYS A 35 22.52 -0.66 10.51
C LYS A 35 22.64 0.18 9.24
N VAL A 36 23.26 -0.33 8.18
CA VAL A 36 23.34 0.32 6.86
C VAL A 36 21.95 0.40 6.20
N SER A 37 21.13 -0.64 6.33
CA SER A 37 19.74 -0.63 5.88
C SER A 37 18.91 0.44 6.60
N GLN A 38 19.16 0.64 7.90
CA GLN A 38 18.54 1.72 8.69
C GLN A 38 19.12 3.11 8.39
N LEU A 39 20.40 3.21 8.02
CA LEU A 39 21.09 4.46 7.66
C LEU A 39 20.79 4.93 6.24
N LYS A 40 20.33 4.04 5.36
CA LYS A 40 19.83 4.45 4.06
C LYS A 40 18.51 5.16 4.30
N GLU A 41 18.55 6.49 4.37
CA GLU A 41 17.35 7.34 4.43
C GLU A 41 16.43 6.94 3.27
N ALA A 42 15.44 6.11 3.58
CA ALA A 42 14.45 5.69 2.62
C ALA A 42 13.43 6.81 2.50
N ALA A 43 13.18 7.29 1.29
CA ALA A 43 12.21 8.34 1.04
C ALA A 43 10.85 7.93 1.61
N ALA A 44 10.14 8.89 2.23
CA ALA A 44 8.75 8.69 2.62
C ALA A 44 7.85 8.77 1.37
N TRP A 45 6.99 7.79 1.19
CA TRP A 45 6.05 7.68 0.07
C TRP A 45 4.62 8.00 0.45
N SER A 46 4.26 7.77 1.71
CA SER A 46 2.96 8.11 2.24
C SER A 46 3.05 8.47 3.71
N CYS A 47 2.06 9.22 4.18
CA CYS A 47 1.87 9.47 5.60
C CYS A 47 0.38 9.48 5.93
N SER A 48 0.07 9.24 7.19
CA SER A 48 -1.28 9.37 7.71
C SER A 48 -1.22 9.67 9.20
N TRP A 49 -2.19 10.45 9.68
CA TRP A 49 -2.40 10.61 11.11
C TRP A 49 -2.99 9.34 11.70
N ASP A 50 -2.63 9.05 12.94
CA ASP A 50 -3.39 8.10 13.74
C ASP A 50 -4.77 8.70 14.04
N PHE A 51 -5.82 7.95 13.67
CA PHE A 51 -7.21 8.40 13.82
C PHE A 51 -7.59 8.64 15.29
N HIS A 52 -6.95 7.93 16.22
CA HIS A 52 -7.29 7.97 17.65
C HIS A 52 -6.27 8.74 18.49
N ARG A 53 -4.99 8.66 18.13
CA ARG A 53 -3.91 9.40 18.81
C ARG A 53 -3.48 10.56 17.93
N SER A 54 -4.09 11.72 18.12
CA SER A 54 -3.84 12.91 17.30
C SER A 54 -2.38 13.41 17.27
N HIS A 55 -1.53 12.96 18.18
CA HIS A 55 -0.09 13.28 18.24
C HIS A 55 0.78 12.24 17.51
N TYR A 56 0.19 11.14 17.01
CA TYR A 56 0.91 10.10 16.29
C TYR A 56 0.76 10.26 14.77
N ILE A 57 1.87 10.11 14.07
CA ILE A 57 1.95 10.14 12.61
C ILE A 57 2.63 8.86 12.13
N TYR A 58 2.03 8.23 11.13
CA TYR A 58 2.63 7.12 10.39
C TYR A 58 3.31 7.63 9.14
N ALA A 59 4.49 7.11 8.82
CA ALA A 59 5.16 7.32 7.55
C ALA A 59 5.52 5.98 6.90
N GLY A 60 5.13 5.82 5.64
CA GLY A 60 5.38 4.62 4.85
C GLY A 60 6.56 4.89 3.92
N LEU A 61 7.60 4.08 4.02
CA LEU A 61 8.85 4.32 3.32
C LEU A 61 8.98 3.53 2.01
N GLN A 62 9.93 3.94 1.18
CA GLN A 62 10.28 3.28 -0.08
C GLN A 62 10.69 1.82 0.08
N ASN A 63 11.30 1.46 1.21
CA ASN A 63 11.81 0.13 1.50
C ASN A 63 10.79 -0.78 2.22
N GLY A 64 9.51 -0.39 2.27
CA GLY A 64 8.46 -1.17 2.93
C GLY A 64 8.42 -1.04 4.45
N THR A 65 9.22 -0.16 5.06
CA THR A 65 9.15 0.12 6.50
C THR A 65 8.01 1.08 6.82
N LEU A 66 7.27 0.80 7.90
CA LEU A 66 6.32 1.71 8.52
C LEU A 66 6.99 2.36 9.74
N MET A 67 7.20 3.67 9.70
CA MET A 67 7.69 4.45 10.83
C MET A 67 6.53 5.07 11.59
N VAL A 68 6.66 5.13 12.91
CA VAL A 68 5.70 5.75 13.82
C VAL A 68 6.38 6.89 14.55
N PHE A 69 5.84 8.09 14.43
CA PHE A 69 6.32 9.29 15.10
C PHE A 69 5.31 9.77 16.13
N ASP A 70 5.80 10.23 17.28
CA ASP A 70 5.04 11.00 18.25
C ASP A 70 5.50 12.45 18.14
N MET A 71 4.58 13.36 17.82
CA MET A 71 4.86 14.79 17.70
C MET A 71 5.36 15.42 19.00
N CYS A 72 5.09 14.81 20.14
CA CYS A 72 5.62 15.25 21.42
C CYS A 72 7.12 14.91 21.57
N GLN A 73 7.65 13.97 20.78
CA GLN A 73 9.05 13.57 20.76
C GLN A 73 9.67 13.76 19.37
N THR A 74 10.41 14.85 19.18
CA THR A 74 10.96 15.22 17.87
C THR A 74 12.34 14.61 17.54
N VAL A 75 12.89 13.78 18.42
CA VAL A 75 14.28 13.28 18.30
C VAL A 75 14.40 12.10 17.33
N LYS A 76 13.46 11.17 17.38
CA LYS A 76 13.48 9.92 16.59
C LYS A 76 12.08 9.33 16.51
N PRO A 77 11.79 8.47 15.51
CA PRO A 77 10.59 7.66 15.53
C PRO A 77 10.48 6.86 16.83
N VAL A 78 9.24 6.69 17.29
CA VAL A 78 8.90 5.82 18.42
C VAL A 78 9.06 4.36 18.02
N GLU A 79 8.67 4.03 16.78
CA GLU A 79 8.75 2.67 16.24
C GLU A 79 9.17 2.68 14.76
N SER A 80 9.82 1.59 14.36
CA SER A 80 10.21 1.31 12.98
C SER A 80 9.91 -0.15 12.69
N LEU A 81 8.82 -0.39 11.96
CA LEU A 81 8.27 -1.72 11.75
C LEU A 81 8.53 -2.18 10.32
N ASN A 82 9.12 -3.36 10.16
CA ASN A 82 9.41 -3.92 8.84
C ASN A 82 8.15 -4.49 8.19
N GLY A 83 7.89 -4.08 6.95
CA GLY A 83 6.77 -4.59 6.17
C GLY A 83 6.93 -6.03 5.70
N LEU A 84 5.91 -6.50 4.96
CA LEU A 84 5.94 -7.82 4.34
C LEU A 84 6.94 -7.92 3.17
N SER A 85 7.22 -6.81 2.50
CA SER A 85 8.14 -6.72 1.37
C SER A 85 9.02 -5.46 1.49
N SER A 86 10.01 -5.35 0.61
CA SER A 86 10.83 -4.14 0.46
C SER A 86 10.22 -3.10 -0.49
N ASN A 87 8.95 -3.23 -0.85
CA ASN A 87 8.29 -2.35 -1.81
C ASN A 87 7.74 -1.09 -1.14
N PRO A 88 7.64 0.06 -1.85
CA PRO A 88 7.14 1.29 -1.26
C PRO A 88 5.73 1.18 -0.68
N ILE A 89 5.54 1.69 0.52
CA ILE A 89 4.20 1.87 1.11
C ILE A 89 3.60 3.15 0.52
N HIS A 90 2.70 3.01 -0.46
CA HIS A 90 2.11 4.14 -1.18
C HIS A 90 0.83 4.67 -0.53
N THR A 91 0.19 3.90 0.36
CA THR A 91 -0.98 4.37 1.12
C THR A 91 -0.95 3.83 2.54
N ILE A 92 -1.27 4.70 3.50
CA ILE A 92 -1.53 4.34 4.89
C ILE A 92 -2.93 4.84 5.23
N LEU A 93 -3.74 3.97 5.82
CA LEU A 93 -5.06 4.29 6.35
C LEU A 93 -5.10 3.91 7.82
N SER A 94 -5.44 4.89 8.65
CA SER A 94 -5.83 4.70 10.04
C SER A 94 -7.32 5.03 10.13
N PHE A 95 -8.11 4.13 10.71
CA PHE A 95 -9.56 4.30 10.82
C PHE A 95 -10.06 3.73 12.14
N SER A 96 -11.23 4.21 12.58
CA SER A 96 -11.88 3.70 13.78
C SER A 96 -12.60 2.39 13.52
N GLN A 97 -12.42 1.45 14.44
CA GLN A 97 -13.30 0.29 14.54
C GLN A 97 -14.50 0.64 15.43
N LYS A 98 -15.71 0.32 14.97
CA LYS A 98 -16.88 0.34 15.85
C LYS A 98 -16.84 -0.87 16.78
N ASN A 99 -17.07 -0.64 18.08
CA ASN A 99 -17.38 -1.65 19.09
C ASN A 99 -16.23 -2.56 19.57
N THR A 100 -14.98 -2.12 19.55
CA THR A 100 -13.90 -2.88 20.21
C THR A 100 -13.02 -1.95 21.07
N ASN A 101 -12.77 -2.36 22.31
CA ASN A 101 -11.75 -1.76 23.19
C ASN A 101 -10.33 -2.24 22.81
N ARG A 102 -10.15 -2.78 21.60
CA ARG A 102 -8.88 -3.40 21.17
C ARG A 102 -7.96 -2.41 20.46
N PRO A 103 -6.64 -2.69 20.44
CA PRO A 103 -5.65 -1.97 19.66
C PRO A 103 -6.00 -1.96 18.17
N ARG A 104 -5.75 -0.79 17.57
CA ARG A 104 -6.45 -0.35 16.36
C ARG A 104 -5.63 -0.67 15.12
N PRO A 105 -6.24 -1.27 14.09
CA PRO A 105 -5.47 -1.69 12.93
C PRO A 105 -5.05 -0.50 12.05
N VAL A 106 -3.79 -0.48 11.63
CA VAL A 106 -3.35 0.34 10.50
C VAL A 106 -3.39 -0.53 9.25
N LEU A 107 -3.96 -0.01 8.16
CA LEU A 107 -3.94 -0.69 6.87
C LEU A 107 -3.00 0.04 5.93
N THR A 108 -2.07 -0.70 5.32
CA THR A 108 -1.15 -0.15 4.32
C THR A 108 -1.32 -0.84 2.98
N ALA A 109 -1.04 -0.12 1.90
CA ALA A 109 -0.94 -0.70 0.56
C ALA A 109 0.46 -0.51 -0.01
N SER A 110 0.92 -1.57 -0.67
CA SER A 110 2.14 -1.61 -1.48
C SER A 110 1.85 -2.44 -2.74
N SER A 111 2.78 -2.51 -3.68
CA SER A 111 2.59 -3.28 -4.92
C SER A 111 2.19 -4.75 -4.72
N ILE A 112 2.47 -5.36 -3.56
CA ILE A 112 2.10 -6.75 -3.24
C ILE A 112 0.67 -6.92 -2.71
N GLY A 113 -0.09 -5.82 -2.56
CA GLY A 113 -1.44 -5.84 -1.99
C GLY A 113 -1.53 -5.10 -0.66
N LEU A 114 -2.49 -5.51 0.18
CA LEU A 114 -2.85 -4.82 1.42
C LEU A 114 -2.26 -5.54 2.63
N SER A 115 -1.72 -4.79 3.58
CA SER A 115 -1.14 -5.33 4.81
C SER A 115 -1.79 -4.68 6.03
N LEU A 116 -2.26 -5.53 6.94
CA LEU A 116 -2.90 -5.14 8.19
C LEU A 116 -1.88 -5.21 9.33
N TRP A 117 -1.75 -4.11 10.05
CA TRP A 117 -0.88 -3.97 11.22
C TRP A 117 -1.77 -3.91 12.46
N ASN A 118 -1.70 -4.91 13.31
CA ASN A 118 -2.45 -4.93 14.57
C ASN A 118 -1.56 -4.39 15.69
N ASP A 119 -2.07 -3.44 16.45
CA ASP A 119 -1.37 -2.78 17.58
C ASP A 119 -1.32 -3.69 18.85
N ASP A 120 -1.88 -4.91 18.78
CA ASP A 120 -1.93 -5.88 19.89
C ASP A 120 -0.56 -6.51 20.22
N CYS A 121 0.39 -6.55 19.27
CA CYS A 121 1.67 -7.22 19.46
C CYS A 121 2.80 -6.42 18.82
N ARG A 122 3.63 -5.76 19.66
CA ARG A 122 4.83 -4.99 19.25
C ARG A 122 5.88 -5.79 18.46
N GLU A 123 5.72 -7.11 18.38
CA GLU A 123 6.61 -8.05 17.70
C GLU A 123 5.95 -8.79 16.53
N GLU A 124 4.65 -8.61 16.29
CA GLU A 124 3.95 -9.35 15.24
C GLU A 124 4.11 -8.63 13.90
N ARG A 125 4.63 -9.37 12.91
CA ARG A 125 4.77 -8.89 11.53
C ARG A 125 3.38 -8.54 10.98
N PRO A 126 3.24 -7.52 10.12
CA PRO A 126 1.98 -7.26 9.43
C PRO A 126 1.45 -8.51 8.74
N THR A 127 0.13 -8.66 8.70
CA THR A 127 -0.53 -9.78 8.01
C THR A 127 -1.00 -9.32 6.64
N LEU A 128 -0.80 -10.16 5.61
CA LEU A 128 -1.32 -9.91 4.27
C LEU A 128 -2.83 -10.11 4.27
N VAL A 129 -3.58 -9.17 3.69
CA VAL A 129 -5.02 -9.38 3.49
C VAL A 129 -5.22 -10.50 2.46
N PRO A 130 -5.98 -11.56 2.78
CA PRO A 130 -6.24 -12.65 1.84
C PRO A 130 -6.73 -12.15 0.48
N GLU A 131 -6.34 -12.86 -0.57
CA GLU A 131 -6.68 -12.58 -1.98
C GLU A 131 -6.12 -11.26 -2.54
N SER A 132 -5.64 -10.32 -1.70
CA SER A 132 -5.13 -9.02 -2.17
C SER A 132 -3.86 -9.11 -3.01
N ALA A 133 -3.03 -10.14 -2.79
CA ALA A 133 -1.81 -10.34 -3.57
C ALA A 133 -2.06 -11.00 -4.93
N ASP A 134 -3.21 -11.62 -5.13
CA ASP A 134 -3.55 -12.36 -6.35
C ASP A 134 -4.09 -11.44 -7.45
N GLU A 135 -4.56 -10.24 -7.08
CA GLU A 135 -5.20 -9.26 -7.97
C GLU A 135 -4.24 -8.48 -8.88
N GLY A 136 -2.93 -8.59 -8.63
CA GLY A 136 -1.91 -7.95 -9.44
C GLY A 136 -1.03 -6.98 -8.65
N VAL A 137 -0.70 -5.84 -9.24
CA VAL A 137 0.10 -4.77 -8.61
C VAL A 137 -0.85 -3.72 -8.03
N CYS A 138 -0.94 -3.62 -6.71
CA CYS A 138 -1.77 -2.59 -6.07
C CYS A 138 -1.17 -1.20 -6.29
N ILE A 139 -2.02 -0.25 -6.68
CA ILE A 139 -1.61 1.13 -7.03
C ILE A 139 -2.43 2.21 -6.33
N SER A 140 -3.59 1.86 -5.76
CA SER A 140 -4.44 2.80 -5.04
C SER A 140 -5.25 2.08 -3.98
N LEU A 141 -5.57 2.81 -2.91
CA LEU A 141 -6.40 2.32 -1.82
C LEU A 141 -7.30 3.45 -1.33
N ALA A 142 -8.60 3.19 -1.28
CA ALA A 142 -9.61 4.08 -0.73
C ALA A 142 -10.41 3.36 0.36
N CYS A 143 -10.91 4.11 1.34
CA CYS A 143 -11.68 3.58 2.45
C CYS A 143 -12.84 4.49 2.79
N SER A 144 -13.97 3.90 3.20
CA SER A 144 -15.12 4.64 3.69
C SER A 144 -14.80 5.33 5.02
N PRO A 145 -15.49 6.44 5.36
CA PRO A 145 -15.26 7.14 6.62
C PRO A 145 -15.37 6.28 7.89
N ASN A 146 -16.15 5.20 7.82
CA ASN A 146 -16.36 4.27 8.93
C ASN A 146 -15.44 3.03 8.90
N GLY A 147 -14.56 2.90 7.92
CA GLY A 147 -13.58 1.82 7.86
C GLY A 147 -14.09 0.46 7.35
N ASP A 148 -15.34 0.36 6.88
CA ASP A 148 -15.97 -0.92 6.54
C ASP A 148 -15.84 -1.33 5.08
N ASP A 149 -15.88 -0.36 4.15
CA ASP A 149 -15.66 -0.60 2.73
C ASP A 149 -14.29 -0.09 2.35
N ILE A 150 -13.53 -0.96 1.69
CA ILE A 150 -12.16 -0.68 1.28
C ILE A 150 -12.05 -1.08 -0.18
N VAL A 151 -11.69 -0.15 -1.05
CA VAL A 151 -11.50 -0.44 -2.47
C VAL A 151 -10.03 -0.25 -2.80
N ALA A 152 -9.40 -1.33 -3.27
CA ALA A 152 -8.06 -1.30 -3.81
C ALA A 152 -8.10 -1.35 -5.33
N THR A 153 -7.18 -0.65 -5.98
CA THR A 153 -7.04 -0.65 -7.45
C THR A 153 -5.75 -1.35 -7.83
N TYR A 154 -5.82 -2.23 -8.82
CA TYR A 154 -4.71 -3.07 -9.26
C TYR A 154 -4.44 -2.90 -10.76
N ARG A 155 -3.16 -2.99 -11.11
CA ARG A 155 -2.70 -3.26 -12.48
C ARG A 155 -2.46 -4.77 -12.64
N PRO A 156 -2.57 -5.31 -13.87
CA PRO A 156 -2.12 -6.66 -14.13
C PRO A 156 -0.63 -6.81 -13.81
N LYS A 157 -0.24 -7.99 -13.33
CA LYS A 157 1.18 -8.37 -13.30
C LYS A 157 1.61 -8.66 -14.73
N ILE A 158 2.74 -8.09 -15.15
CA ILE A 158 3.37 -8.50 -16.40
C ILE A 158 4.06 -9.82 -16.11
N ASP A 159 3.44 -10.93 -16.50
CA ASP A 159 4.10 -12.23 -16.45
C ASP A 159 5.17 -12.27 -17.55
N MET A 160 6.44 -12.20 -17.14
CA MET A 160 7.59 -12.43 -18.03
C MET A 160 7.75 -13.91 -18.41
N SER A 161 6.79 -14.78 -18.07
CA SER A 161 6.82 -16.20 -18.40
C SER A 161 5.98 -16.49 -19.64
N THR A 162 6.54 -16.17 -20.81
CA THR A 162 6.26 -16.95 -22.01
C THR A 162 7.48 -16.87 -22.90
N GLU A 163 8.36 -17.87 -22.74
CA GLU A 163 9.34 -18.24 -23.77
C GLU A 163 8.53 -18.79 -24.96
N VAL A 164 7.93 -17.89 -25.73
CA VAL A 164 7.42 -18.19 -27.06
C VAL A 164 8.52 -17.81 -28.02
N THR A 165 9.09 -18.83 -28.65
CA THR A 165 10.01 -18.73 -29.78
C THR A 165 9.63 -17.57 -30.70
N PRO A 166 10.56 -16.68 -31.09
CA PRO A 166 10.23 -15.50 -31.87
C PRO A 166 9.93 -15.89 -33.32
N THR A 167 8.69 -16.22 -33.65
CA THR A 167 8.17 -15.94 -34.99
C THR A 167 7.88 -14.45 -35.06
N GLN A 168 8.69 -13.74 -35.85
CA GLN A 168 8.63 -12.29 -36.04
C GLN A 168 7.19 -11.76 -36.14
N PRO A 169 6.91 -10.66 -35.44
CA PRO A 169 6.19 -9.56 -36.07
C PRO A 169 7.15 -8.39 -36.26
N SER A 170 7.01 -7.73 -37.40
CA SER A 170 7.76 -6.56 -37.86
C SER A 170 8.12 -5.56 -36.75
N ALA A 171 9.35 -5.09 -36.81
CA ALA A 171 9.85 -3.93 -36.08
C ALA A 171 8.85 -2.77 -36.12
N ASN A 172 8.29 -2.46 -34.96
CA ASN A 172 7.76 -1.15 -34.52
C ASN A 172 7.16 -1.32 -33.10
N SER A 173 8.01 -1.54 -32.10
CA SER A 173 7.62 -1.36 -30.69
C SER A 173 8.20 -0.06 -30.15
N SER A 174 7.80 1.05 -30.79
CA SER A 174 7.68 2.31 -30.07
C SER A 174 6.56 2.13 -29.04
N PRO A 175 6.64 2.65 -27.80
CA PRO A 175 5.48 2.67 -26.92
C PRO A 175 4.39 3.48 -27.62
N ILE A 176 3.33 2.81 -28.05
CA ILE A 176 2.17 3.47 -28.63
C ILE A 176 1.57 4.30 -27.50
N SER A 177 1.79 5.60 -27.55
CA SER A 177 1.04 6.59 -26.79
C SER A 177 -0.44 6.36 -27.06
N GLY A 178 -1.16 5.69 -26.14
CA GLY A 178 -2.60 5.45 -26.25
C GLY A 178 -3.11 4.05 -25.86
N GLN A 179 -2.25 3.09 -25.46
CA GLN A 179 -2.78 1.87 -24.83
C GLN A 179 -3.21 2.15 -23.39
N VAL A 180 -4.46 1.79 -23.09
CA VAL A 180 -5.06 1.88 -21.76
C VAL A 180 -4.77 0.58 -21.02
N THR A 181 -4.14 0.62 -19.84
CA THR A 181 -4.02 -0.59 -19.02
C THR A 181 -5.36 -1.01 -18.43
N GLN A 182 -5.78 -2.23 -18.78
CA GLN A 182 -6.92 -2.88 -18.16
C GLN A 182 -6.49 -3.48 -16.82
N GLY A 183 -6.91 -2.84 -15.74
CA GLY A 183 -6.73 -3.30 -14.35
C GLY A 183 -8.05 -3.68 -13.69
N SER A 184 -8.07 -3.65 -12.36
CA SER A 184 -9.26 -3.96 -11.57
C SER A 184 -9.43 -3.05 -10.35
N HIS A 185 -10.68 -2.84 -9.95
CA HIS A 185 -11.06 -2.36 -8.63
C HIS A 185 -11.61 -3.53 -7.83
N VAL A 186 -11.15 -3.69 -6.59
CA VAL A 186 -11.51 -4.82 -5.73
C VAL A 186 -12.00 -4.27 -4.41
N LEU A 187 -13.23 -4.64 -4.06
CA LEU A 187 -13.87 -4.29 -2.80
C LEU A 187 -13.53 -5.35 -1.76
N PHE A 188 -12.94 -4.89 -0.67
CA PHE A 188 -12.75 -5.64 0.56
C PHE A 188 -13.72 -5.12 1.61
N LYS A 189 -14.35 -6.05 2.32
CA LYS A 189 -15.22 -5.77 3.46
C LYS A 189 -14.69 -6.43 4.70
N ARG A 190 -14.92 -5.79 5.84
CA ARG A 190 -14.63 -6.39 7.14
C ARG A 190 -15.64 -7.50 7.46
N ALA A 191 -15.15 -8.67 7.85
CA ALA A 191 -16.01 -9.72 8.37
C ALA A 191 -16.59 -9.32 9.74
N ALA A 192 -17.88 -9.59 9.95
CA ALA A 192 -18.61 -9.16 11.14
C ALA A 192 -17.89 -9.58 12.43
N GLY A 193 -17.62 -8.60 13.31
CA GLY A 193 -16.98 -8.83 14.62
C GLY A 193 -15.48 -9.16 14.57
N SER A 194 -14.81 -9.03 13.43
CA SER A 194 -13.37 -9.32 13.31
C SER A 194 -12.61 -8.20 12.59
N ASN A 195 -11.27 -8.21 12.68
CA ASN A 195 -10.41 -7.29 11.91
C ASN A 195 -10.10 -7.82 10.51
N PHE A 196 -10.56 -9.03 10.17
CA PHE A 196 -10.25 -9.67 8.90
C PHE A 196 -11.02 -8.99 7.77
N LEU A 197 -10.28 -8.68 6.71
CA LEU A 197 -10.81 -8.17 5.46
C LEU A 197 -10.98 -9.36 4.50
N GLN A 198 -12.14 -9.42 3.85
CA GLN A 198 -12.47 -10.42 2.85
C GLN A 198 -12.85 -9.73 1.55
N LYS A 199 -12.45 -10.33 0.43
CA LYS A 199 -12.87 -9.86 -0.90
C LYS A 199 -14.39 -10.04 -1.02
N SER A 200 -15.08 -8.97 -1.36
CA SER A 200 -16.54 -8.94 -1.52
C SER A 200 -16.97 -8.76 -2.98
N GLY A 201 -16.09 -8.26 -3.85
CA GLY A 201 -16.40 -8.05 -5.26
C GLY A 201 -15.24 -7.42 -6.02
N SER A 202 -15.27 -7.50 -7.34
CA SER A 202 -14.28 -6.88 -8.22
C SER A 202 -14.91 -6.43 -9.53
N MET A 203 -14.28 -5.45 -10.18
CA MET A 203 -14.70 -4.90 -11.47
C MET A 203 -13.46 -4.55 -12.30
N TYR A 204 -13.51 -4.79 -13.61
CA TYR A 204 -12.45 -4.33 -14.52
C TYR A 204 -12.51 -2.81 -14.71
N ALA A 205 -11.34 -2.19 -14.81
CA ALA A 205 -11.24 -0.75 -14.96
C ALA A 205 -10.03 -0.33 -15.79
N ASN A 206 -10.15 0.84 -16.41
CA ASN A 206 -9.07 1.50 -17.14
C ASN A 206 -8.22 2.27 -16.13
N VAL A 207 -7.05 1.73 -15.80
CA VAL A 207 -6.19 2.27 -14.73
C VAL A 207 -4.91 2.86 -15.32
N SER A 208 -4.27 3.75 -14.54
CA SER A 208 -3.04 4.40 -14.99
C SER A 208 -1.91 3.39 -15.10
N ASP A 209 -1.14 3.41 -16.18
CA ASP A 209 0.05 2.55 -16.40
C ASP A 209 1.25 2.99 -15.56
N ILE A 210 1.33 4.28 -15.26
CA ILE A 210 2.52 4.92 -14.67
C ILE A 210 2.17 5.57 -13.34
N HIS A 211 1.04 6.28 -13.23
CA HIS A 211 0.70 7.06 -12.04
C HIS A 211 0.02 6.22 -10.95
N LEU A 212 0.11 6.68 -9.69
CA LEU A 212 -0.64 6.11 -8.55
C LEU A 212 -1.86 6.99 -8.28
N PRO A 213 -2.93 6.93 -9.12
CA PRO A 213 -4.08 7.80 -8.95
C PRO A 213 -4.75 7.53 -7.61
N ARG A 214 -5.16 8.60 -6.93
CA ARG A 214 -5.99 8.47 -5.74
C ARG A 214 -7.45 8.26 -6.16
N SER A 215 -8.12 7.49 -5.34
CA SER A 215 -9.55 7.21 -5.44
C SER A 215 -10.19 7.52 -4.09
N ALA A 216 -11.51 7.67 -4.07
CA ALA A 216 -12.25 8.01 -2.86
C ALA A 216 -13.53 7.19 -2.75
N ILE A 217 -13.95 6.91 -1.50
CA ILE A 217 -15.29 6.38 -1.23
C ILE A 217 -16.15 7.54 -0.72
N VAL A 218 -17.23 7.77 -1.44
CA VAL A 218 -18.21 8.84 -1.24
C VAL A 218 -19.44 8.24 -0.56
N GLY A 219 -19.86 8.84 0.55
CA GLY A 219 -21.08 8.42 1.23
C GLY A 219 -21.02 8.70 2.73
N SER A 220 -22.18 8.57 3.37
CA SER A 220 -22.36 8.61 4.82
C SER A 220 -22.87 7.24 5.30
N GLU A 221 -22.87 6.99 6.61
CA GLU A 221 -23.20 5.68 7.17
C GLU A 221 -24.56 5.12 6.75
N ASN A 222 -25.54 5.99 6.51
CA ASN A 222 -26.93 5.62 6.23
C ASN A 222 -27.35 5.87 4.77
N GLN A 223 -26.40 6.11 3.86
CA GLN A 223 -26.68 6.36 2.45
C GLN A 223 -25.90 5.39 1.56
N ASN A 224 -26.36 5.27 0.31
CA ASN A 224 -25.63 4.54 -0.72
C ASN A 224 -24.18 5.05 -0.78
N ARG A 225 -23.25 4.10 -0.79
CA ARG A 225 -21.82 4.37 -0.91
C ARG A 225 -21.42 4.24 -2.35
N PHE A 226 -20.54 5.12 -2.76
CA PHE A 226 -20.04 5.17 -4.11
C PHE A 226 -18.51 5.21 -4.11
N PHE A 227 -17.92 4.53 -5.06
CA PHE A 227 -16.49 4.58 -5.34
C PHE A 227 -16.25 5.57 -6.48
N ALA A 228 -15.40 6.56 -6.24
CA ALA A 228 -14.99 7.59 -7.19
C ALA A 228 -13.55 7.34 -7.63
N PHE A 229 -13.32 7.24 -8.94
CA PHE A 229 -12.01 7.01 -9.54
C PHE A 229 -11.89 7.73 -10.88
N GLY A 230 -10.66 7.99 -11.32
CA GLY A 230 -10.38 8.50 -12.66
C GLY A 230 -10.27 7.34 -13.65
N ASP A 231 -11.05 7.41 -14.73
CA ASP A 231 -10.95 6.48 -15.86
C ASP A 231 -9.98 7.08 -16.90
N GLU A 232 -8.83 6.42 -17.08
CA GLU A 232 -7.77 6.89 -17.96
C GLU A 232 -8.13 6.80 -19.45
N ALA A 233 -9.08 5.94 -19.84
CA ALA A 233 -9.51 5.84 -21.24
C ALA A 233 -10.42 7.00 -21.62
N THR A 234 -11.35 7.35 -20.72
CA THR A 234 -12.37 8.36 -21.00
C THR A 234 -11.98 9.75 -20.54
N ASN A 235 -10.95 9.87 -19.71
CA ASN A 235 -10.56 11.16 -19.13
C ASN A 235 -11.72 11.76 -18.30
N GLU A 236 -12.45 10.90 -17.60
CA GLU A 236 -13.58 11.28 -16.73
C GLU A 236 -13.38 10.73 -15.32
N VAL A 237 -14.02 11.35 -14.34
CA VAL A 237 -14.19 10.76 -13.01
C VAL A 237 -15.50 9.98 -13.00
N THR A 238 -15.42 8.68 -12.74
CA THR A 238 -16.58 7.80 -12.68
C THR A 238 -16.95 7.55 -11.22
N LEU A 239 -18.26 7.59 -10.94
CA LEU A 239 -18.85 7.26 -9.65
C LEU A 239 -19.64 5.95 -9.77
N GLN A 240 -19.21 4.91 -9.08
CA GLN A 240 -19.83 3.58 -9.09
C GLN A 240 -20.45 3.25 -7.74
N GLY A 241 -21.66 2.69 -7.71
CA GLY A 241 -22.30 2.24 -6.47
C GLY A 241 -21.63 1.00 -5.90
N LEU A 242 -21.40 0.96 -4.59
CA LEU A 242 -20.91 -0.23 -3.88
C LEU A 242 -22.09 -1.01 -3.27
N PRO A 243 -22.06 -2.36 -3.26
CA PRO A 243 -20.96 -3.24 -3.66
C PRO A 243 -20.97 -3.66 -5.15
N SER A 244 -21.99 -3.29 -5.92
CA SER A 244 -22.22 -3.79 -7.30
C SER A 244 -21.24 -3.26 -8.35
N PHE A 245 -20.51 -2.19 -8.03
CA PHE A 245 -19.74 -1.38 -8.99
C PHE A 245 -20.58 -0.84 -10.17
N SER A 246 -21.90 -0.70 -9.99
CA SER A 246 -22.77 -0.18 -11.05
C SER A 246 -22.53 1.32 -11.25
N THR A 247 -22.25 1.74 -12.49
CA THR A 247 -21.98 3.15 -12.81
C THR A 247 -23.20 4.01 -12.50
N SER A 248 -23.02 5.02 -11.66
CA SER A 248 -24.05 5.98 -11.27
C SER A 248 -23.91 7.30 -12.02
N GLN A 249 -22.71 7.89 -12.04
CA GLN A 249 -22.44 9.19 -12.67
C GLN A 249 -21.04 9.23 -13.27
N ARG A 250 -20.85 10.14 -14.23
CA ARG A 250 -19.53 10.48 -14.80
C ARG A 250 -19.37 11.98 -14.82
N PHE A 251 -18.18 12.46 -14.47
CA PHE A 251 -17.83 13.87 -14.44
C PHE A 251 -16.69 14.14 -15.42
N LYS A 252 -16.90 15.06 -16.33
CA LYS A 252 -15.82 15.52 -17.21
C LYS A 252 -14.85 16.39 -16.44
N LEU A 253 -13.57 16.04 -16.53
CA LEU A 253 -12.50 16.88 -16.05
C LEU A 253 -12.21 17.96 -17.10
N LYS A 254 -11.79 19.14 -16.63
CA LYS A 254 -11.36 20.25 -17.48
C LYS A 254 -9.94 20.04 -18.00
N LYS A 255 -9.12 19.32 -17.25
CA LYS A 255 -7.70 19.09 -17.52
C LYS A 255 -7.28 17.70 -17.07
N HIS A 256 -6.24 17.19 -17.72
CA HIS A 256 -5.62 15.88 -17.48
C HIS A 256 -4.12 16.04 -17.24
N PRO A 257 -3.49 15.09 -16.55
CA PRO A 257 -4.08 13.90 -15.91
C PRO A 257 -4.69 14.23 -14.53
N LEU A 258 -5.60 13.37 -14.07
CA LEU A 258 -6.14 13.43 -12.71
C LEU A 258 -5.04 13.03 -11.71
N ARG A 259 -4.80 13.88 -10.71
CA ARG A 259 -3.76 13.68 -9.69
C ARG A 259 -4.33 13.18 -8.37
N ASP A 260 -5.44 13.75 -7.92
CA ASP A 260 -6.06 13.36 -6.67
C ASP A 260 -7.59 13.46 -6.73
N ILE A 261 -8.27 12.60 -5.96
CA ILE A 261 -9.70 12.67 -5.68
C ILE A 261 -9.89 12.60 -4.17
N LYS A 262 -10.58 13.59 -3.61
CA LYS A 262 -10.96 13.59 -2.20
C LYS A 262 -12.44 13.83 -2.03
N TYR A 263 -13.03 13.08 -1.11
CA TYR A 263 -14.38 13.30 -0.62
C TYR A 263 -14.32 13.96 0.75
N THR A 264 -15.14 14.98 0.94
CA THR A 264 -15.33 15.62 2.25
C THR A 264 -16.78 16.03 2.44
N VAL A 265 -17.19 16.20 3.69
CA VAL A 265 -18.49 16.77 4.03
C VAL A 265 -18.26 18.17 4.56
N ALA A 266 -18.75 19.18 3.85
CA ALA A 266 -18.68 20.57 4.26
C ALA A 266 -20.03 21.24 4.02
N MET A 267 -20.43 22.15 4.91
CA MET A 267 -21.70 22.89 4.81
C MET A 267 -22.93 21.96 4.64
N ASN A 268 -22.95 20.83 5.36
CA ASN A 268 -23.99 19.79 5.26
C ASN A 268 -24.17 19.20 3.84
N ARG A 269 -23.13 19.29 3.00
CA ARG A 269 -23.10 18.73 1.64
C ARG A 269 -21.86 17.86 1.46
N GLY A 270 -22.06 16.72 0.80
CA GLY A 270 -20.95 15.91 0.31
C GLY A 270 -20.31 16.60 -0.89
N LEU A 271 -19.00 16.83 -0.83
CA LEU A 271 -18.19 17.43 -1.87
C LEU A 271 -17.16 16.43 -2.38
N ILE A 272 -17.12 16.22 -3.69
CA ILE A 272 -16.05 15.51 -4.37
C ILE A 272 -15.14 16.57 -4.98
N THR A 273 -13.86 16.48 -4.66
CA THR A 273 -12.83 17.37 -5.20
C THR A 273 -11.88 16.55 -6.07
N CYS A 274 -11.61 17.06 -7.27
CA CYS A 274 -10.74 16.43 -8.25
C CYS A 274 -9.63 17.41 -8.60
N LEU A 275 -8.39 17.03 -8.37
CA LEU A 275 -7.21 17.83 -8.68
C LEU A 275 -6.60 17.34 -9.98
N SER A 276 -6.53 18.22 -10.98
CA SER A 276 -5.87 17.97 -12.26
C SER A 276 -4.85 19.07 -12.53
N ASP A 277 -3.56 18.72 -12.50
CA ASP A 277 -2.44 19.66 -12.67
C ASP A 277 -2.58 20.91 -11.76
N ASP A 278 -2.99 22.05 -12.32
CA ASP A 278 -3.21 23.33 -11.65
C ASP A 278 -4.70 23.67 -11.38
N ILE A 279 -5.63 22.77 -11.71
CA ILE A 279 -7.08 22.98 -11.56
C ILE A 279 -7.65 22.07 -10.47
N LEU A 280 -8.31 22.68 -9.49
CA LEU A 280 -9.17 21.98 -8.52
C LEU A 280 -10.64 22.13 -8.94
N GLN A 281 -11.28 21.01 -9.30
CA GLN A 281 -12.73 20.97 -9.57
C GLN A 281 -13.47 20.44 -8.36
N VAL A 282 -14.56 21.13 -7.99
CA VAL A 282 -15.41 20.74 -6.87
C VAL A 282 -16.81 20.41 -7.39
N PHE A 283 -17.25 19.19 -7.11
CA PHE A 283 -18.58 18.69 -7.41
C PHE A 283 -19.36 18.55 -6.11
N SER A 284 -20.63 18.97 -6.10
CA SER A 284 -21.53 18.81 -4.97
C SER A 284 -22.81 18.13 -5.42
N ARG A 285 -23.45 17.39 -4.51
CA ARG A 285 -24.78 16.85 -4.78
C ARG A 285 -25.76 18.01 -4.89
N ARG A 286 -26.48 18.12 -6.01
CA ARG A 286 -27.61 19.06 -6.12
C ARG A 286 -28.66 18.67 -5.06
N GLN A 287 -29.05 19.62 -4.22
CA GLN A 287 -30.27 19.48 -3.44
C GLN A 287 -31.42 19.65 -4.43
N GLY A 288 -32.24 18.61 -4.56
CA GLY A 288 -33.56 18.72 -5.19
C GLY A 288 -34.51 19.45 -4.26
#